data_AF-A0A4T0PZU5-F1
#
_entry.id   AF-A0A4T0PZU5-F1
#
_cell.length_a   1.000
_cell.length_b   1.000
_cell.length_c   1.000
_cell.angle_alpha   90.00
_cell.angle_beta   90.00
_cell.angle_gamma   90.00
#
_symmetry.space_group_name_H-M   'P 1'
#
loop_
_entity.id
_entity.type
_entity.pdbx_description
1 polymer ?
#
loop_
_entity_poly.entity_id
_entity_poly.type
_entity_poly.pdbx_seq_one_letter_code
_entity_poly.pdbx_strand_id
1 'polypeptide(L)'
;MPFIGSIALSSDKNLDEVILSDKSSFFVNIILKSNSSESSSIRIPVSRGSAFITGVYNQTKPVIRSQIAFEDITKDLIVHCNDGSKWVLYAWPPIQWVKTDMHTLNPVNVDNTWSGVIQIAKLPSDSNLDQSKMLYDRFCGSWSEGLTLDTDFRNDGLGCYTFRHKQYNAAKPTLFHLLPHQLNSVIADDGIKHEKLSLYTPSNGSTTVLSSITGEYLFAYPLPQLSLLPGATNLDSNEKEWLRAQINQELSKDWLTDIAKEASIYFSGKLVGRIANTLLIANYTLEDFQLTKIATKLLTECLDLILGDQRPHPLIYDTTIGGVISSAAHVTNDPIADFGSSFYNDIHFHAAYPVYAGAVLLSLDALSHDLKEKILDMINSVNSTETTQRFCAYRAFDWYVGHSWARGYLPSADGKDEESTTEAAHFYYSAALFSDYVGASKQSYTSRLQLSLMQESTKCYRLLDDSNEVMPFHWRGNRVGMCFENKRDHGTWFSPNIECIHGIHMLPLSPLTSFIRSPEFISQEFESHLRSIFPTNTGWDAIILTNWAFSDNQRAVKYAKEWIETAPDSSFDPGLSRSWAWLLAVSNIK
;
A
#
# COMPACT_ATOMS: atom_id res chain seq x y z
N MET A 1 -6.83 5.04 -21.87
CA MET A 1 -8.12 4.76 -22.54
C MET A 1 -9.24 5.32 -21.68
N PRO A 2 -10.37 5.79 -22.25
CA PRO A 2 -11.53 6.16 -21.44
C PRO A 2 -12.06 4.93 -20.69
N PHE A 3 -12.63 5.14 -19.51
CA PHE A 3 -13.34 4.10 -18.77
C PHE A 3 -14.63 3.75 -19.54
N ILE A 4 -14.74 2.49 -19.99
CA ILE A 4 -15.92 2.00 -20.74
C ILE A 4 -16.72 1.10 -19.80
N GLY A 5 -17.95 1.51 -19.46
CA GLY A 5 -18.84 0.74 -18.61
C GLY A 5 -19.40 -0.49 -19.32
N SER A 6 -18.95 -1.70 -18.93
CA SER A 6 -19.38 -2.96 -19.56
C SER A 6 -20.82 -3.35 -19.25
N ILE A 7 -21.30 -3.14 -18.03
CA ILE A 7 -22.68 -3.43 -17.63
C ILE A 7 -23.01 -2.61 -16.38
N ALA A 8 -24.22 -2.08 -16.29
CA ALA A 8 -24.67 -1.24 -15.19
C ALA A 8 -26.05 -1.70 -14.69
N LEU A 9 -26.15 -1.87 -13.36
CA LEU A 9 -27.43 -1.95 -12.66
C LEU A 9 -28.03 -0.55 -12.62
N SER A 10 -29.21 -0.38 -13.21
CA SER A 10 -29.88 0.92 -13.30
C SER A 10 -31.39 0.78 -13.21
N SER A 11 -32.10 1.90 -13.36
CA SER A 11 -33.56 2.00 -13.30
C SER A 11 -34.10 2.79 -14.50
N ASP A 12 -35.39 2.63 -14.80
CA ASP A 12 -36.13 3.52 -15.71
C ASP A 12 -36.42 4.90 -15.09
N LYS A 13 -36.39 5.00 -13.76
CA LYS A 13 -36.46 6.24 -13.00
C LYS A 13 -35.09 6.89 -12.87
N ASN A 14 -35.11 8.20 -12.67
CA ASN A 14 -33.91 8.97 -12.42
C ASN A 14 -33.54 8.90 -10.94
N LEU A 15 -32.39 8.29 -10.62
CA LEU A 15 -31.91 8.07 -9.25
C LEU A 15 -30.61 8.85 -9.03
N ASP A 16 -30.71 10.17 -8.97
CA ASP A 16 -29.57 11.09 -8.95
C ASP A 16 -28.96 11.29 -7.55
N GLU A 17 -29.69 10.98 -6.48
CA GLU A 17 -29.17 11.12 -5.12
C GLU A 17 -28.28 9.92 -4.78
N VAL A 18 -27.02 10.16 -4.43
CA VAL A 18 -26.08 9.14 -3.98
C VAL A 18 -25.81 9.28 -2.48
N ILE A 19 -26.14 8.25 -1.73
CA ILE A 19 -25.90 8.16 -0.28
C ILE A 19 -24.95 7.00 -0.01
N LEU A 20 -23.96 7.23 0.85
CA LEU A 20 -23.04 6.19 1.33
C LEU A 20 -23.32 5.86 2.80
N SER A 21 -23.65 4.60 3.09
CA SER A 21 -23.85 4.08 4.45
C SER A 21 -22.94 2.88 4.76
N ASP A 22 -22.88 2.48 6.04
CA ASP A 22 -22.15 1.30 6.51
C ASP A 22 -20.71 1.24 5.99
N LYS A 23 -20.00 2.36 6.15
CA LYS A 23 -18.68 2.60 5.58
C LYS A 23 -17.59 1.98 6.46
N SER A 24 -16.82 1.09 5.87
CA SER A 24 -15.55 0.59 6.40
C SER A 24 -14.49 0.63 5.29
N SER A 25 -13.23 0.31 5.61
CA SER A 25 -12.16 0.24 4.61
C SER A 25 -12.38 -0.85 3.54
N PHE A 26 -13.26 -1.83 3.80
CA PHE A 26 -13.45 -2.99 2.93
C PHE A 26 -14.88 -3.16 2.41
N PHE A 27 -15.81 -2.32 2.87
CA PHE A 27 -17.22 -2.41 2.55
C PHE A 27 -17.89 -1.04 2.57
N VAL A 28 -18.80 -0.82 1.61
CA VAL A 28 -19.68 0.35 1.57
C VAL A 28 -21.04 -0.01 0.97
N ASN A 29 -22.11 0.53 1.53
CA ASN A 29 -23.42 0.56 0.89
C ASN A 29 -23.57 1.85 0.07
N ILE A 30 -23.70 1.70 -1.24
CA ILE A 30 -24.05 2.80 -2.15
C ILE A 30 -25.56 2.77 -2.38
N ILE A 31 -26.26 3.85 -2.05
CA ILE A 31 -27.71 3.94 -2.22
C ILE A 31 -28.02 5.04 -3.23
N LEU A 32 -28.66 4.66 -4.33
CA LEU A 32 -29.16 5.57 -5.37
C LEU A 32 -30.65 5.79 -5.13
N LYS A 33 -31.10 7.05 -5.03
CA LYS A 33 -32.51 7.40 -4.77
C LYS A 33 -33.04 8.49 -5.70
N SER A 34 -34.35 8.52 -5.83
CA SER A 34 -35.05 9.64 -6.47
C SER A 34 -35.07 10.86 -5.55
N ASN A 35 -34.92 12.06 -6.12
CA ASN A 35 -35.10 13.34 -5.42
C ASN A 35 -36.57 13.67 -5.12
N SER A 36 -37.53 12.90 -5.66
CA SER A 36 -38.96 13.08 -5.41
C SER A 36 -39.40 12.46 -4.08
N SER A 37 -40.63 12.75 -3.62
CA SER A 37 -41.24 12.10 -2.44
C SER A 37 -41.48 10.58 -2.60
N GLU A 38 -41.01 9.98 -3.69
CA GLU A 38 -41.14 8.55 -3.98
C GLU A 38 -40.02 7.75 -3.31
N SER A 39 -40.35 6.60 -2.73
CA SER A 39 -39.39 5.74 -2.01
C SER A 39 -38.47 4.89 -2.92
N SER A 40 -38.45 5.18 -4.23
CA SER A 40 -37.71 4.40 -5.23
C SER A 40 -36.20 4.46 -5.01
N SER A 41 -35.54 3.30 -4.94
CA SER A 41 -34.10 3.24 -4.71
C SER A 41 -33.45 1.95 -5.20
N ILE A 42 -32.12 2.03 -5.38
CA ILE A 42 -31.24 0.87 -5.56
C ILE A 42 -30.15 0.97 -4.49
N ARG A 43 -30.02 -0.06 -3.65
CA ARG A 43 -28.88 -0.22 -2.74
C ARG A 43 -27.90 -1.24 -3.31
N ILE A 44 -26.63 -0.85 -3.41
CA ILE A 44 -25.54 -1.65 -3.94
C ILE A 44 -24.51 -1.85 -2.83
N PRO A 45 -24.57 -2.98 -2.10
CA PRO A 45 -23.52 -3.37 -1.16
C PRO A 45 -22.26 -3.76 -1.95
N VAL A 46 -21.16 -3.02 -1.73
CA VAL A 46 -19.87 -3.26 -2.37
C VAL A 46 -18.86 -3.71 -1.31
N SER A 47 -18.26 -4.87 -1.52
CA SER A 47 -17.21 -5.44 -0.67
C SER A 47 -15.96 -5.65 -1.51
N ARG A 48 -14.76 -5.45 -0.93
CA ARG A 48 -13.53 -5.97 -1.53
C ARG A 48 -13.71 -7.47 -1.84
N GLY A 49 -13.20 -7.91 -2.99
CA GLY A 49 -13.22 -9.31 -3.44
C GLY A 49 -14.59 -9.92 -3.73
N SER A 50 -15.67 -9.14 -3.86
CA SER A 50 -17.00 -9.71 -4.12
C SER A 50 -17.10 -10.37 -5.49
N ALA A 51 -17.61 -11.61 -5.53
CA ALA A 51 -17.81 -12.37 -6.78
C ALA A 51 -19.03 -11.92 -7.60
N PHE A 52 -19.97 -11.22 -6.96
CA PHE A 52 -21.16 -10.63 -7.58
C PHE A 52 -21.21 -9.14 -7.29
N ILE A 53 -21.73 -8.35 -8.24
CA ILE A 53 -22.29 -7.04 -7.95
C ILE A 53 -23.78 -7.24 -7.71
N THR A 54 -24.27 -6.73 -6.59
CA THR A 54 -25.67 -6.91 -6.14
C THR A 54 -26.37 -5.57 -6.11
N GLY A 55 -27.57 -5.49 -6.69
CA GLY A 55 -28.48 -4.36 -6.55
C GLY A 55 -29.76 -4.80 -5.86
N VAL A 56 -30.06 -4.17 -4.73
CA VAL A 56 -31.30 -4.36 -3.97
C VAL A 56 -32.24 -3.21 -4.32
N TYR A 57 -33.27 -3.53 -5.09
CA TYR A 57 -34.22 -2.58 -5.67
C TYR A 57 -35.44 -2.43 -4.76
N ASN A 58 -35.89 -1.18 -4.61
CA ASN A 58 -37.15 -0.86 -3.95
C ASN A 58 -38.02 0.00 -4.87
N GLN A 59 -39.22 -0.49 -5.20
CA GLN A 59 -40.26 0.21 -5.95
C GLN A 59 -39.74 0.92 -7.20
N THR A 60 -39.03 0.20 -8.06
CA THR A 60 -38.52 0.77 -9.31
C THR A 60 -38.26 -0.30 -10.35
N LYS A 61 -38.53 0.00 -11.62
CA LYS A 61 -38.33 -0.96 -12.71
C LYS A 61 -36.84 -1.06 -13.03
N PRO A 62 -36.22 -2.24 -12.88
CA PRO A 62 -34.80 -2.38 -13.17
C PRO A 62 -34.53 -2.29 -14.68
N VAL A 63 -33.39 -1.70 -15.04
CA VAL A 63 -32.89 -1.64 -16.41
C VAL A 63 -31.40 -1.99 -16.38
N ILE A 64 -30.95 -2.84 -17.30
CA ILE A 64 -29.53 -3.13 -17.48
C ILE A 64 -29.03 -2.33 -18.68
N ARG A 65 -28.00 -1.51 -18.46
CA ARG A 65 -27.39 -0.67 -19.49
C ARG A 65 -25.93 -1.02 -19.72
N SER A 66 -25.41 -0.72 -20.91
CA SER A 66 -23.99 -0.88 -21.21
C SER A 66 -23.51 0.17 -22.21
N GLN A 67 -22.26 0.62 -22.07
CA GLN A 67 -21.57 1.40 -23.11
C GLN A 67 -21.01 0.49 -24.22
N ILE A 68 -20.86 -0.80 -23.94
CA ILE A 68 -20.55 -1.83 -24.92
C ILE A 68 -21.88 -2.33 -25.50
N ALA A 69 -21.94 -2.56 -26.80
CA ALA A 69 -23.17 -3.08 -27.39
C ALA A 69 -23.41 -4.53 -26.92
N PHE A 70 -24.64 -4.84 -26.51
CA PHE A 70 -25.09 -6.22 -26.29
C PHE A 70 -25.22 -6.93 -27.63
N GLU A 71 -24.77 -8.17 -27.72
CA GLU A 71 -25.06 -9.09 -28.82
C GLU A 71 -26.44 -9.69 -28.60
N ASP A 72 -26.60 -10.44 -27.52
CA ASP A 72 -27.86 -11.07 -27.11
C ASP A 72 -27.91 -11.33 -25.59
N ILE A 73 -29.06 -11.89 -25.15
CA ILE A 73 -29.22 -12.53 -23.85
C ILE A 73 -29.85 -13.91 -24.07
N THR A 74 -29.19 -14.94 -23.54
CA THR A 74 -29.64 -16.32 -23.69
C THR A 74 -30.76 -16.67 -22.71
N LYS A 75 -31.44 -17.80 -22.94
CA LYS A 75 -32.45 -18.32 -21.99
C LYS A 75 -31.86 -18.68 -20.62
N ASP A 76 -30.57 -18.96 -20.59
CA ASP A 76 -29.79 -19.27 -19.39
C ASP A 76 -29.28 -18.00 -18.68
N LEU A 77 -29.79 -16.83 -19.06
CA LEU A 77 -29.47 -15.52 -18.48
C LEU A 77 -28.00 -15.10 -18.64
N ILE A 78 -27.33 -15.61 -19.67
CA ILE A 78 -26.02 -15.14 -20.10
C ILE A 78 -26.20 -13.98 -21.07
N VAL A 79 -25.61 -12.84 -20.75
CA VAL A 79 -25.51 -11.66 -21.61
C VAL A 79 -24.19 -11.72 -22.37
N HIS A 80 -24.27 -11.64 -23.70
CA HIS A 80 -23.10 -11.52 -24.57
C HIS A 80 -22.93 -10.07 -25.00
N CYS A 81 -21.69 -9.57 -24.95
CA CYS A 81 -21.31 -8.22 -25.36
C CYS A 81 -20.42 -8.27 -26.61
N ASN A 82 -20.48 -7.24 -27.45
CA ASN A 82 -19.73 -7.16 -28.72
C ASN A 82 -18.20 -7.14 -28.53
N ASP A 83 -17.70 -6.88 -27.32
CA ASP A 83 -16.27 -6.98 -26.99
C ASP A 83 -15.83 -8.41 -26.65
N GLY A 84 -16.74 -9.38 -26.77
CA GLY A 84 -16.54 -10.79 -26.41
C GLY A 84 -16.74 -11.08 -24.93
N SER A 85 -16.99 -10.07 -24.08
CA SER A 85 -17.27 -10.29 -22.67
C SER A 85 -18.63 -10.94 -22.45
N LYS A 86 -18.70 -11.79 -21.42
CA LYS A 86 -19.91 -12.53 -21.06
C LYS A 86 -20.22 -12.30 -19.59
N TRP A 87 -21.50 -12.15 -19.29
CA TRP A 87 -21.99 -11.87 -17.94
C TRP A 87 -23.18 -12.78 -17.64
N VAL A 88 -23.35 -13.19 -16.39
CA VAL A 88 -24.55 -13.88 -15.94
C VAL A 88 -25.39 -12.96 -15.08
N LEU A 89 -26.71 -13.00 -15.27
CA LEU A 89 -27.69 -12.14 -14.61
C LEU A 89 -28.68 -12.99 -13.80
N TYR A 90 -28.84 -12.68 -12.53
CA TYR A 90 -29.82 -13.33 -11.65
C TYR A 90 -30.79 -12.30 -11.08
N ALA A 91 -32.06 -12.66 -10.93
CA ALA A 91 -33.08 -11.79 -10.35
C ALA A 91 -34.04 -12.56 -9.44
N TRP A 92 -34.38 -11.96 -8.30
CA TRP A 92 -35.38 -12.46 -7.35
C TRP A 92 -36.33 -11.34 -6.92
N PRO A 93 -37.65 -11.42 -7.22
CA PRO A 93 -38.32 -12.43 -8.06
C PRO A 93 -37.79 -12.49 -9.51
N PRO A 94 -37.99 -13.60 -10.24
CA PRO A 94 -37.46 -13.77 -11.59
C PRO A 94 -37.94 -12.72 -12.60
N ILE A 95 -37.02 -12.26 -13.44
CA ILE A 95 -37.27 -11.28 -14.50
C ILE A 95 -37.00 -11.94 -15.86
N GLN A 96 -37.92 -11.71 -16.80
CA GLN A 96 -37.72 -12.00 -18.21
C GLN A 96 -37.14 -10.75 -18.90
N TRP A 97 -35.96 -10.90 -19.48
CA TRP A 97 -35.23 -9.81 -20.11
C TRP A 97 -35.36 -9.85 -21.63
N VAL A 98 -35.50 -8.67 -22.24
CA VAL A 98 -35.44 -8.49 -23.69
C VAL A 98 -34.47 -7.38 -24.03
N LYS A 99 -33.63 -7.63 -25.04
CA LYS A 99 -32.80 -6.60 -25.65
C LYS A 99 -33.68 -5.68 -26.48
N THR A 100 -33.84 -4.42 -26.06
CA THR A 100 -34.69 -3.44 -26.76
C THR A 100 -33.91 -2.60 -27.77
N ASP A 101 -32.62 -2.39 -27.52
CA ASP A 101 -31.68 -1.72 -28.41
C ASP A 101 -30.27 -2.28 -28.20
N MET A 102 -29.25 -1.67 -28.81
CA MET A 102 -27.87 -2.14 -28.69
C MET A 102 -27.30 -2.04 -27.28
N HIS A 103 -27.85 -1.20 -26.40
CA HIS A 103 -27.26 -0.82 -25.11
C HIS A 103 -28.17 -1.07 -23.91
N THR A 104 -29.37 -1.62 -24.13
CA THR A 104 -30.41 -1.75 -23.09
C THR A 104 -31.05 -3.13 -23.08
N LEU A 105 -31.07 -3.76 -21.90
CA LEU A 105 -31.96 -4.87 -21.59
C LEU A 105 -33.09 -4.36 -20.69
N ASN A 106 -34.33 -4.54 -21.14
CA ASN A 106 -35.53 -4.19 -20.41
C ASN A 106 -36.24 -5.44 -19.89
N PRO A 107 -36.90 -5.35 -18.72
CA PRO A 107 -37.73 -6.43 -18.23
C PRO A 107 -39.12 -6.38 -18.90
N VAL A 108 -39.69 -7.54 -19.21
CA VAL A 108 -41.02 -7.65 -19.85
C VAL A 108 -42.15 -7.96 -18.88
N ASN A 109 -41.83 -8.48 -17.69
CA ASN A 109 -42.80 -8.98 -16.71
C ASN A 109 -42.83 -8.19 -15.39
N VAL A 110 -42.19 -7.01 -15.34
CA VAL A 110 -42.15 -6.17 -14.13
C VAL A 110 -42.34 -4.69 -14.50
N ASP A 111 -42.81 -3.91 -13.52
CA ASP A 111 -43.09 -2.48 -13.65
C ASP A 111 -42.41 -1.66 -12.54
N ASN A 112 -42.83 -0.40 -12.40
CA ASN A 112 -42.28 0.55 -11.44
C ASN A 112 -42.59 0.25 -9.97
N THR A 113 -43.37 -0.77 -9.68
CA THR A 113 -43.66 -1.23 -8.32
C THR A 113 -42.74 -2.36 -7.87
N TRP A 114 -41.85 -2.85 -8.75
CA TRP A 114 -41.00 -3.99 -8.46
C TRP A 114 -39.99 -3.69 -7.34
N SER A 115 -39.88 -4.64 -6.41
CA SER A 115 -38.84 -4.70 -5.39
C SER A 115 -38.24 -6.10 -5.41
N GLY A 116 -36.92 -6.17 -5.30
CA GLY A 116 -36.20 -7.43 -5.42
C GLY A 116 -34.70 -7.23 -5.51
N VAL A 117 -34.01 -8.30 -5.86
CA VAL A 117 -32.55 -8.33 -5.93
C VAL A 117 -32.13 -8.72 -7.33
N ILE A 118 -31.13 -8.01 -7.86
CA ILE A 118 -30.43 -8.39 -9.09
C ILE A 118 -28.96 -8.62 -8.74
N GLN A 119 -28.41 -9.73 -9.23
CA GLN A 119 -26.97 -10.00 -9.17
C GLN A 119 -26.40 -10.15 -10.57
N ILE A 120 -25.23 -9.57 -10.80
CA ILE A 120 -24.44 -9.75 -12.01
C ILE A 120 -23.06 -10.29 -11.65
N ALA A 121 -22.54 -11.18 -12.48
CA ALA A 121 -21.16 -11.67 -12.38
C ALA A 121 -20.53 -11.80 -13.77
N LYS A 122 -19.25 -11.45 -13.86
CA LYS A 122 -18.45 -11.59 -15.08
C LYS A 122 -18.05 -13.05 -15.26
N LEU A 123 -18.24 -13.60 -16.45
CA LEU A 123 -17.74 -14.93 -16.79
C LEU A 123 -16.32 -14.80 -17.36
N PRO A 124 -15.36 -15.67 -16.97
CA PRO A 124 -14.01 -15.61 -17.51
C PRO A 124 -13.98 -15.90 -19.02
N SER A 125 -13.09 -15.24 -19.75
CA SER A 125 -12.98 -15.39 -21.21
C SER A 125 -12.43 -16.74 -21.65
N ASP A 126 -11.49 -17.31 -20.87
CA ASP A 126 -10.73 -18.52 -21.24
C ASP A 126 -11.21 -19.79 -20.50
N SER A 127 -12.33 -19.71 -19.77
CA SER A 127 -12.86 -20.85 -19.00
C SER A 127 -13.95 -21.61 -19.76
N ASN A 128 -14.20 -22.84 -19.32
CA ASN A 128 -15.41 -23.55 -19.70
C ASN A 128 -16.62 -22.77 -19.15
N LEU A 129 -17.34 -22.11 -20.05
CA LEU A 129 -18.47 -21.24 -19.76
C LEU A 129 -19.51 -21.93 -18.87
N ASP A 130 -19.85 -23.19 -19.19
CA ASP A 130 -20.84 -23.97 -18.46
C ASP A 130 -20.37 -24.23 -17.02
N GLN A 131 -19.09 -24.56 -16.83
CA GLN A 131 -18.53 -24.77 -15.50
C GLN A 131 -18.54 -23.50 -14.66
N SER A 132 -18.13 -22.37 -15.22
CA SER A 132 -18.14 -21.08 -14.52
C SER A 132 -19.56 -20.64 -14.18
N LYS A 133 -20.52 -20.86 -15.09
CA LYS A 133 -21.93 -20.57 -14.83
C LYS A 133 -22.50 -21.49 -13.74
N MET A 134 -22.27 -22.79 -13.81
CA MET A 134 -22.72 -23.76 -12.79
C MET A 134 -22.19 -23.42 -11.39
N LEU A 135 -20.98 -22.88 -11.31
CA LEU A 135 -20.43 -22.36 -10.07
C LEU A 135 -21.24 -21.15 -9.60
N TYR A 136 -21.43 -20.13 -10.43
CA TYR A 136 -22.24 -18.97 -10.03
C TYR A 136 -23.70 -19.35 -9.68
N ASP A 137 -24.32 -20.28 -10.40
CA ASP A 137 -25.68 -20.78 -10.11
C ASP A 137 -25.79 -21.36 -8.69
N ARG A 138 -24.72 -21.98 -8.19
CA ARG A 138 -24.67 -22.55 -6.83
C ARG A 138 -24.66 -21.45 -5.77
N PHE A 139 -23.92 -20.37 -6.00
CA PHE A 139 -23.62 -19.35 -4.99
C PHE A 139 -24.45 -18.07 -5.10
N CYS A 140 -25.17 -17.86 -6.20
CA CYS A 140 -26.04 -16.69 -6.39
C CYS A 140 -27.14 -16.63 -5.31
N GLY A 141 -27.70 -15.45 -5.04
CA GLY A 141 -28.69 -15.22 -3.97
C GLY A 141 -28.09 -15.07 -2.57
N SER A 142 -26.77 -14.88 -2.48
CA SER A 142 -26.07 -14.43 -1.26
C SER A 142 -24.99 -13.42 -1.64
N TRP A 143 -24.65 -12.52 -0.70
CA TRP A 143 -23.62 -11.50 -0.82
C TRP A 143 -23.18 -11.02 0.57
N SER A 144 -22.19 -10.13 0.60
CA SER A 144 -21.66 -9.52 1.83
C SER A 144 -22.48 -8.27 2.20
N GLU A 145 -22.98 -8.20 3.43
CA GLU A 145 -23.65 -7.02 4.05
C GLU A 145 -22.70 -6.23 4.96
N GLY A 146 -21.41 -6.57 4.94
CA GLY A 146 -20.37 -6.00 5.76
C GLY A 146 -19.13 -6.88 5.75
N LEU A 147 -17.96 -6.29 5.95
CA LEU A 147 -16.70 -7.01 6.00
C LEU A 147 -15.87 -6.47 7.15
N THR A 148 -15.56 -7.32 8.14
CA THR A 148 -14.69 -6.96 9.26
C THR A 148 -13.32 -7.61 9.11
N LEU A 149 -12.34 -7.01 9.77
CA LEU A 149 -10.96 -7.47 9.81
C LEU A 149 -10.56 -7.65 11.27
N ASP A 150 -10.06 -8.83 11.61
CA ASP A 150 -9.44 -9.11 12.91
C ASP A 150 -7.98 -9.51 12.72
N THR A 151 -7.11 -9.07 13.63
CA THR A 151 -5.70 -9.48 13.69
C THR A 151 -5.43 -10.31 14.93
N ASP A 152 -4.64 -11.37 14.79
CA ASP A 152 -4.23 -12.26 15.88
C ASP A 152 -2.72 -12.52 15.80
N PHE A 153 -2.05 -12.63 16.97
CA PHE A 153 -0.60 -12.81 17.05
C PHE A 153 -0.29 -14.01 17.91
N ARG A 154 0.28 -15.04 17.28
CA ARG A 154 0.44 -16.37 17.88
C ARG A 154 1.82 -16.55 18.49
N ASN A 155 1.89 -17.42 19.49
CA ASN A 155 3.15 -17.73 20.21
C ASN A 155 4.19 -18.47 19.34
N ASP A 156 3.79 -19.00 18.19
CA ASP A 156 4.67 -19.65 17.21
C ASP A 156 5.38 -18.65 16.27
N GLY A 157 5.17 -17.34 16.46
CA GLY A 157 5.78 -16.28 15.66
C GLY A 157 4.98 -15.90 14.41
N LEU A 158 3.76 -16.43 14.26
CA LEU A 158 2.86 -16.05 13.17
C LEU A 158 1.96 -14.86 13.56
N GLY A 159 1.87 -13.89 12.67
CA GLY A 159 0.80 -12.90 12.65
C GLY A 159 -0.28 -13.33 11.67
N CYS A 160 -1.53 -13.19 12.08
CA CYS A 160 -2.69 -13.59 11.32
C CYS A 160 -3.64 -12.41 11.12
N TYR A 161 -4.31 -12.37 9.98
CA TYR A 161 -5.50 -11.54 9.81
C TYR A 161 -6.65 -12.35 9.22
N THR A 162 -7.88 -12.02 9.63
CA THR A 162 -9.10 -12.71 9.19
C THR A 162 -10.07 -11.71 8.61
N PHE A 163 -10.52 -11.95 7.38
CA PHE A 163 -11.69 -11.29 6.82
C PHE A 163 -12.94 -12.06 7.22
N ARG A 164 -13.91 -11.41 7.87
CA ARG A 164 -15.21 -12.00 8.19
C ARG A 164 -16.32 -11.28 7.45
N HIS A 165 -16.96 -11.99 6.53
CA HIS A 165 -18.11 -11.47 5.80
C HIS A 165 -19.37 -11.58 6.63
N LYS A 166 -20.10 -10.48 6.80
CA LYS A 166 -21.48 -10.50 7.28
C LYS A 166 -22.37 -11.00 6.15
N GLN A 167 -22.68 -12.29 6.14
CA GLN A 167 -23.46 -12.92 5.08
C GLN A 167 -24.90 -12.42 5.06
N TYR A 168 -25.42 -12.03 3.88
CA TYR A 168 -26.86 -11.80 3.72
C TYR A 168 -27.67 -13.07 3.97
N ASN A 169 -27.20 -14.20 3.43
CA ASN A 169 -27.82 -15.50 3.58
C ASN A 169 -26.79 -16.53 4.06
N ALA A 170 -26.77 -16.78 5.37
CA ALA A 170 -25.85 -17.72 6.01
C ALA A 170 -26.07 -19.20 5.61
N ALA A 171 -27.19 -19.52 4.94
CA ALA A 171 -27.41 -20.87 4.40
C ALA A 171 -26.62 -21.12 3.10
N LYS A 172 -25.97 -20.09 2.53
CA LYS A 172 -25.12 -20.19 1.35
C LYS A 172 -23.68 -19.81 1.70
N PRO A 173 -22.68 -20.58 1.24
CA PRO A 173 -21.29 -20.18 1.41
C PRO A 173 -21.00 -18.85 0.70
N THR A 174 -20.10 -18.07 1.26
CA THR A 174 -19.60 -16.82 0.67
C THR A 174 -18.58 -17.15 -0.41
N LEU A 175 -18.58 -16.43 -1.53
CA LEU A 175 -17.47 -16.41 -2.48
C LEU A 175 -16.59 -15.18 -2.25
N PHE A 176 -15.27 -15.39 -2.32
CA PHE A 176 -14.28 -14.33 -2.19
C PHE A 176 -13.20 -14.49 -3.25
N HIS A 177 -12.98 -13.46 -4.06
CA HIS A 177 -11.83 -13.38 -4.94
C HIS A 177 -10.60 -13.02 -4.10
N LEU A 178 -9.62 -13.92 -4.06
CA LEU A 178 -8.34 -13.66 -3.44
C LEU A 178 -7.37 -13.13 -4.50
N LEU A 179 -6.58 -12.13 -4.12
CA LEU A 179 -5.42 -11.70 -4.88
C LEU A 179 -4.27 -12.71 -4.74
N PRO A 180 -3.32 -12.77 -5.69
CA PRO A 180 -2.17 -13.70 -5.65
C PRO A 180 -1.43 -13.78 -4.30
N HIS A 181 -1.07 -12.64 -3.68
CA HIS A 181 -0.38 -12.66 -2.37
C HIS A 181 -1.22 -13.26 -1.23
N GLN A 182 -2.56 -13.14 -1.31
CA GLN A 182 -3.49 -13.72 -0.33
C GLN A 182 -3.62 -15.22 -0.53
N LEU A 183 -3.65 -15.67 -1.78
CA LEU A 183 -3.67 -17.10 -2.10
C LEU A 183 -2.43 -17.82 -1.54
N ASN A 184 -1.27 -17.15 -1.51
CA ASN A 184 -0.03 -17.70 -0.97
C ASN A 184 -0.03 -17.86 0.57
N SER A 185 -0.94 -17.17 1.27
CA SER A 185 -0.94 -17.10 2.75
C SER A 185 -2.24 -17.58 3.40
N VAL A 186 -3.26 -17.89 2.61
CA VAL A 186 -4.55 -18.37 3.12
C VAL A 186 -4.39 -19.72 3.82
N ILE A 187 -4.97 -19.82 5.02
CA ILE A 187 -5.12 -21.09 5.71
C ILE A 187 -6.48 -21.66 5.29
N ALA A 188 -6.46 -22.70 4.47
CA ALA A 188 -7.66 -23.44 4.09
C ALA A 188 -7.97 -24.52 5.14
N ASP A 189 -8.96 -24.27 5.99
CA ASP A 189 -9.48 -25.20 6.98
C ASP A 189 -10.77 -25.90 6.49
N ASP A 190 -11.39 -26.69 7.38
CA ASP A 190 -12.64 -27.40 7.11
C ASP A 190 -13.80 -26.41 6.87
N GLY A 191 -14.03 -26.09 5.60
CA GLY A 191 -15.10 -25.19 5.18
C GLY A 191 -14.70 -24.21 4.09
N ILE A 192 -13.41 -24.07 3.83
CA ILE A 192 -12.86 -23.32 2.70
C ILE A 192 -12.66 -24.26 1.50
N LYS A 193 -13.12 -23.85 0.31
CA LYS A 193 -12.89 -24.59 -0.93
C LYS A 193 -12.35 -23.70 -2.03
N HIS A 194 -11.34 -24.20 -2.75
CA HIS A 194 -10.86 -23.59 -3.98
C HIS A 194 -11.86 -23.84 -5.10
N GLU A 195 -12.44 -22.76 -5.61
CA GLU A 195 -13.38 -22.79 -6.71
C GLU A 195 -12.62 -22.53 -8.02
N LYS A 196 -12.90 -23.33 -9.05
CA LYS A 196 -12.21 -23.23 -10.36
C LYS A 196 -12.74 -22.04 -11.17
N LEU A 197 -12.49 -20.83 -10.68
CA LEU A 197 -12.85 -19.58 -11.32
C LEU A 197 -11.77 -18.52 -11.04
N SER A 198 -11.41 -17.77 -12.09
CA SER A 198 -10.36 -16.76 -12.05
C SER A 198 -10.76 -15.58 -12.93
N LEU A 199 -10.51 -14.37 -12.45
CA LEU A 199 -10.72 -13.12 -13.18
C LEU A 199 -9.48 -12.25 -13.03
N TYR A 200 -9.12 -11.54 -14.09
CA TYR A 200 -8.06 -10.53 -14.04
C TYR A 200 -8.52 -9.27 -13.32
N THR A 201 -7.68 -8.80 -12.41
CA THR A 201 -7.79 -7.45 -11.85
C THR A 201 -7.15 -6.44 -12.79
N PRO A 202 -7.48 -5.13 -12.69
CA PRO A 202 -6.86 -4.09 -13.52
C PRO A 202 -5.34 -3.99 -13.35
N SER A 203 -4.83 -4.18 -12.12
CA SER A 203 -3.41 -3.96 -11.82
C SER A 203 -2.72 -5.08 -11.03
N ASN A 204 -3.41 -6.01 -10.38
CA ASN A 204 -2.82 -6.97 -9.43
C ASN A 204 -2.88 -8.43 -9.93
N GLY A 205 -2.82 -8.64 -11.25
CA GLY A 205 -2.84 -9.98 -11.86
C GLY A 205 -4.18 -10.70 -11.73
N SER A 206 -4.17 -12.02 -11.86
CA SER A 206 -5.39 -12.84 -11.82
C SER A 206 -5.78 -13.25 -10.40
N THR A 207 -7.08 -13.22 -10.11
CA THR A 207 -7.64 -13.66 -8.83
C THR A 207 -7.90 -15.16 -8.80
N THR A 208 -8.01 -15.73 -7.60
CA THR A 208 -8.53 -17.08 -7.39
C THR A 208 -9.73 -17.02 -6.46
N VAL A 209 -10.84 -17.68 -6.82
CA VAL A 209 -12.03 -17.69 -5.98
C VAL A 209 -11.97 -18.81 -4.95
N LEU A 210 -12.19 -18.46 -3.70
CA LEU A 210 -12.48 -19.43 -2.64
C LEU A 210 -13.94 -19.28 -2.20
N SER A 211 -14.51 -20.38 -1.72
CA SER A 211 -15.79 -20.38 -1.00
C SER A 211 -15.58 -20.70 0.47
N SER A 212 -16.35 -20.07 1.36
CA SER A 212 -16.32 -20.33 2.80
C SER A 212 -17.74 -20.47 3.35
N ILE A 213 -18.03 -21.57 4.03
CA ILE A 213 -19.34 -21.79 4.69
C ILE A 213 -19.59 -20.79 5.81
N THR A 214 -18.55 -20.44 6.58
CA THR A 214 -18.64 -19.47 7.69
C THR A 214 -18.57 -18.03 7.22
N GLY A 215 -18.05 -17.80 6.00
CA GLY A 215 -17.76 -16.47 5.49
C GLY A 215 -16.45 -15.88 6.02
N GLU A 216 -15.62 -16.71 6.65
CA GLU A 216 -14.32 -16.32 7.21
C GLU A 216 -13.17 -16.80 6.32
N TYR A 217 -12.15 -15.96 6.19
CA TYR A 217 -10.92 -16.23 5.44
C TYR A 217 -9.73 -15.78 6.28
N LEU A 218 -8.94 -16.75 6.74
CA LEU A 218 -7.77 -16.54 7.59
C LEU A 218 -6.49 -16.57 6.76
N PHE A 219 -5.60 -15.62 7.01
CA PHE A 219 -4.30 -15.51 6.38
C PHE A 219 -3.22 -15.44 7.45
N ALA A 220 -2.08 -16.09 7.23
CA ALA A 220 -0.99 -16.12 8.19
C ALA A 220 0.37 -15.82 7.56
N TYR A 221 1.18 -15.06 8.27
CA TYR A 221 2.53 -14.66 7.87
C TYR A 221 3.50 -14.80 9.04
N PRO A 222 4.75 -15.24 8.79
CA PRO A 222 5.81 -15.09 9.78
C PRO A 222 6.08 -13.61 10.04
N LEU A 223 6.25 -13.24 11.32
CA LEU A 223 6.59 -11.87 11.69
C LEU A 223 8.10 -11.64 11.58
N PRO A 224 8.57 -10.58 10.89
CA PRO A 224 9.99 -10.30 10.78
C PRO A 224 10.57 -9.90 12.12
N GLN A 225 11.82 -10.27 12.36
CA GLN A 225 12.64 -9.63 13.38
C GLN A 225 13.25 -8.36 12.79
N LEU A 226 13.20 -7.27 13.56
CA LEU A 226 13.61 -5.94 13.09
C LEU A 226 14.74 -5.44 13.98
N SER A 227 15.67 -4.69 13.40
CA SER A 227 16.84 -4.14 14.08
C SER A 227 17.17 -2.78 13.49
N LEU A 228 17.53 -1.81 14.35
CA LEU A 228 18.02 -0.49 13.95
C LEU A 228 19.37 -0.55 13.22
N LEU A 229 20.19 -1.54 13.55
CA LEU A 229 21.52 -1.71 12.96
C LEU A 229 21.50 -2.84 11.93
N PRO A 230 22.34 -2.73 10.90
CA PRO A 230 22.62 -3.88 10.05
C PRO A 230 23.35 -4.97 10.86
N GLY A 231 23.53 -6.16 10.27
CA GLY A 231 24.20 -7.30 10.93
C GLY A 231 25.59 -6.95 11.49
N ALA A 232 26.11 -7.81 12.37
CA ALA A 232 27.37 -7.55 13.08
C ALA A 232 28.55 -7.29 12.12
N THR A 233 29.23 -6.16 12.29
CA THR A 233 30.42 -5.79 11.52
C THR A 233 31.67 -5.90 12.37
N ASN A 234 32.64 -6.72 11.96
CA ASN A 234 33.96 -6.77 12.58
C ASN A 234 34.88 -5.74 11.92
N LEU A 235 34.77 -4.48 12.35
CA LEU A 235 35.53 -3.36 11.79
C LEU A 235 36.95 -3.28 12.39
N ASP A 236 37.95 -3.12 11.53
CA ASP A 236 39.33 -2.90 11.98
C ASP A 236 39.56 -1.46 12.50
N SER A 237 40.75 -1.21 13.07
CA SER A 237 41.08 0.09 13.64
C SER A 237 41.07 1.23 12.61
N ASN A 238 41.53 0.97 11.38
CA ASN A 238 41.58 1.98 10.32
C ASN A 238 40.16 2.32 9.82
N GLU A 239 39.31 1.31 9.69
CA GLU A 239 37.90 1.46 9.33
C GLU A 239 37.13 2.27 10.39
N LYS A 240 37.35 1.96 11.68
CA LYS A 240 36.77 2.74 12.79
C LYS A 240 37.27 4.19 12.78
N GLU A 241 38.54 4.41 12.49
CA GLU A 241 39.13 5.76 12.44
C GLU A 241 38.60 6.57 11.25
N TRP A 242 38.47 5.95 10.07
CA TRP A 242 37.82 6.55 8.90
C TRP A 242 36.36 6.90 9.20
N LEU A 243 35.60 5.97 9.78
CA LEU A 243 34.19 6.18 10.12
C LEU A 243 34.04 7.30 11.15
N ARG A 244 34.92 7.36 12.16
CA ARG A 244 34.96 8.47 13.12
C ARG A 244 35.22 9.81 12.44
N ALA A 245 36.11 9.88 11.45
CA ALA A 245 36.36 11.10 10.69
C ALA A 245 35.12 11.54 9.89
N GLN A 246 34.43 10.59 9.24
CA GLN A 246 33.18 10.87 8.51
C GLN A 246 32.07 11.38 9.43
N ILE A 247 31.90 10.77 10.61
CA ILE A 247 30.90 11.20 11.59
C ILE A 247 31.22 12.60 12.13
N ASN A 248 32.49 12.92 12.40
CA ASN A 248 32.89 14.28 12.79
C ASN A 248 32.56 15.31 11.70
N GLN A 249 32.86 15.00 10.43
CA GLN A 249 32.51 15.88 9.31
C GLN A 249 30.99 16.07 9.22
N GLU A 250 30.23 14.99 9.35
CA GLU A 250 28.77 15.01 9.30
C GLU A 250 28.18 15.88 10.42
N LEU A 251 28.63 15.71 11.66
CA LEU A 251 28.17 16.48 12.83
C LEU A 251 28.65 17.94 12.82
N SER A 252 29.61 18.31 11.97
CA SER A 252 30.11 19.69 11.84
C SER A 252 29.26 20.58 10.93
N LYS A 253 28.30 19.99 10.19
CA LYS A 253 27.39 20.73 9.30
C LYS A 253 26.36 21.53 10.09
N ASP A 254 25.88 22.62 9.50
CA ASP A 254 24.86 23.49 10.11
C ASP A 254 23.44 22.96 9.89
N TRP A 255 23.17 21.77 10.43
CA TRP A 255 21.91 21.05 10.24
C TRP A 255 20.68 21.82 10.72
N LEU A 256 20.78 22.54 11.83
CA LEU A 256 19.65 23.30 12.38
C LEU A 256 19.21 24.39 11.41
N THR A 257 20.16 25.09 10.78
CA THR A 257 19.86 26.09 9.76
C THR A 257 19.27 25.45 8.50
N ASP A 258 19.83 24.34 8.03
CA ASP A 258 19.36 23.65 6.83
C ASP A 258 17.92 23.14 7.02
N ILE A 259 17.63 22.52 8.15
CA ILE A 259 16.30 22.00 8.49
C ILE A 259 15.30 23.15 8.72
N ALA A 260 15.71 24.25 9.36
CA ALA A 260 14.82 25.39 9.60
C ALA A 260 14.35 26.05 8.29
N LYS A 261 15.17 26.01 7.24
CA LYS A 261 14.85 26.57 5.92
C LYS A 261 14.04 25.61 5.05
N GLU A 262 14.05 24.31 5.34
CA GLU A 262 13.33 23.30 4.58
C GLU A 262 11.84 23.31 4.94
N ALA A 263 11.03 23.82 4.02
CA ALA A 263 9.59 23.97 4.19
C ALA A 263 8.85 22.62 4.11
N SER A 264 9.38 21.65 3.37
CA SER A 264 8.75 20.34 3.23
C SER A 264 9.03 19.43 4.42
N ILE A 265 7.99 18.83 5.01
CA ILE A 265 8.16 17.81 6.03
C ILE A 265 8.89 16.58 5.46
N TYR A 266 8.72 16.27 4.19
CA TYR A 266 9.38 15.16 3.50
C TYR A 266 10.90 15.33 3.48
N PHE A 267 11.38 16.42 2.87
CA PHE A 267 12.82 16.64 2.71
C PHE A 267 13.51 16.85 4.07
N SER A 268 12.92 17.64 4.96
CA SER A 268 13.45 17.81 6.32
C SER A 268 13.46 16.49 7.11
N GLY A 269 12.44 15.65 6.94
CA GLY A 269 12.37 14.30 7.48
C GLY A 269 13.56 13.45 7.02
N LYS A 270 13.87 13.44 5.72
CA LYS A 270 15.04 12.72 5.18
C LYS A 270 16.35 13.14 5.87
N LEU A 271 16.54 14.44 6.10
CA LEU A 271 17.72 14.95 6.81
C LEU A 271 17.75 14.48 8.28
N VAL A 272 16.60 14.49 8.96
CA VAL A 272 16.49 13.97 10.34
C VAL A 272 16.79 12.47 10.41
N GLY A 273 16.29 11.67 9.45
CA GLY A 273 16.62 10.25 9.36
C GLY A 273 18.13 10.00 9.13
N ARG A 274 18.78 10.86 8.34
CA ARG A 274 20.23 10.81 8.12
C ARG A 274 21.04 11.11 9.39
N ILE A 275 20.60 12.07 10.21
CA ILE A 275 21.22 12.34 11.52
C ILE A 275 20.97 11.17 12.48
N ALA A 276 19.80 10.53 12.42
CA ALA A 276 19.51 9.33 13.21
C ALA A 276 20.49 8.18 12.91
N ASN A 277 20.83 7.95 11.64
CA ASN A 277 21.86 6.98 11.25
C ASN A 277 23.25 7.35 11.80
N THR A 278 23.58 8.64 11.86
CA THR A 278 24.83 9.14 12.44
C THR A 278 24.93 8.81 13.93
N LEU A 279 23.82 8.97 14.68
CA LEU A 279 23.74 8.59 16.08
C LEU A 279 23.91 7.07 16.28
N LEU A 280 23.26 6.26 15.45
CA LEU A 280 23.42 4.80 15.51
C LEU A 280 24.88 4.36 15.32
N ILE A 281 25.57 4.96 14.35
CA ILE A 281 27.00 4.70 14.12
C ILE A 281 27.82 5.11 15.33
N ALA A 282 27.64 6.33 15.84
CA ALA A 282 28.40 6.87 16.96
C ALA A 282 28.27 5.98 18.21
N ASN A 283 27.05 5.56 18.53
CA ASN A 283 26.75 4.81 19.75
C ASN A 283 27.07 3.33 19.64
N TYR A 284 26.60 2.64 18.60
CA TYR A 284 26.64 1.17 18.54
C TYR A 284 27.77 0.61 17.69
N THR A 285 28.32 1.38 16.74
CA THR A 285 29.40 0.92 15.87
C THR A 285 30.77 1.41 16.36
N LEU A 286 30.85 2.68 16.73
CA LEU A 286 32.08 3.31 17.22
C LEU A 286 32.21 3.26 18.75
N GLU A 287 31.10 3.10 19.47
CA GLU A 287 31.04 3.16 20.94
C GLU A 287 31.70 4.45 21.50
N ASP A 288 31.55 5.55 20.76
CA ASP A 288 32.19 6.83 21.07
C ASP A 288 31.23 7.73 21.85
N PHE A 289 31.47 7.85 23.16
CA PHE A 289 30.59 8.58 24.08
C PHE A 289 30.43 10.06 23.71
N GLN A 290 31.49 10.73 23.24
CA GLN A 290 31.42 12.16 22.93
C GLN A 290 30.62 12.40 21.64
N LEU A 291 30.90 11.60 20.60
CA LEU A 291 30.12 11.67 19.36
C LEU A 291 28.66 11.31 19.59
N THR A 292 28.39 10.30 20.42
CA THR A 292 27.02 9.92 20.81
C THR A 292 26.31 11.09 21.46
N LYS A 293 26.93 11.75 22.45
CA LYS A 293 26.32 12.91 23.12
C LYS A 293 26.01 14.06 22.16
N ILE A 294 26.93 14.37 21.25
CA ILE A 294 26.75 15.43 20.24
C ILE A 294 25.61 15.06 19.27
N ALA A 295 25.63 13.84 18.74
CA ALA A 295 24.63 13.35 17.80
C ALA A 295 23.23 13.25 18.43
N THR A 296 23.13 12.79 19.68
CA THR A 296 21.86 12.76 20.42
C THR A 296 21.29 14.15 20.57
N LYS A 297 22.10 15.11 21.04
CA LYS A 297 21.66 16.50 21.19
C LYS A 297 21.16 17.07 19.86
N LEU A 298 21.95 16.89 18.81
CA LEU A 298 21.62 17.40 17.48
C LEU A 298 20.32 16.78 16.95
N LEU A 299 20.16 15.46 17.07
CA LEU A 299 18.97 14.76 16.61
C LEU A 299 17.71 15.23 17.35
N THR A 300 17.79 15.38 18.68
CA THR A 300 16.70 15.92 19.49
C THR A 300 16.30 17.32 19.03
N GLU A 301 17.27 18.24 18.89
CA GLU A 301 17.00 19.62 18.46
C GLU A 301 16.41 19.69 17.04
N CYS A 302 16.90 18.85 16.12
CA CYS A 302 16.35 18.76 14.77
C CYS A 302 14.93 18.18 14.76
N LEU A 303 14.65 17.17 15.58
CA LEU A 303 13.33 16.55 15.70
C LEU A 303 12.31 17.50 16.34
N ASP A 304 12.70 18.22 17.39
CA ASP A 304 11.91 19.30 18.00
C ASP A 304 11.58 20.39 16.99
N LEU A 305 12.54 20.76 16.14
CA LEU A 305 12.33 21.75 15.08
C LEU A 305 11.33 21.24 14.04
N ILE A 306 11.47 20.00 13.56
CA ILE A 306 10.58 19.47 12.50
C ILE A 306 9.16 19.14 12.98
N LEU A 307 8.98 18.88 14.27
CA LEU A 307 7.68 18.62 14.92
C LEU A 307 7.21 19.81 15.80
N GLY A 308 7.84 20.97 15.63
CA GLY A 308 7.48 22.21 16.31
C GLY A 308 6.61 23.12 15.44
N ASP A 309 6.00 24.11 16.08
CA ASP A 309 5.07 25.02 15.41
C ASP A 309 5.76 26.14 14.60
N GLN A 310 7.08 26.30 14.75
CA GLN A 310 7.85 27.42 14.17
C GLN A 310 8.31 27.19 12.72
N ARG A 311 7.80 26.15 12.07
CA ARG A 311 8.16 25.80 10.69
C ARG A 311 7.35 26.62 9.68
N PRO A 312 7.79 26.69 8.40
CA PRO A 312 6.98 27.29 7.35
C PRO A 312 5.59 26.65 7.21
N HIS A 313 5.52 25.33 7.34
CA HIS A 313 4.31 24.52 7.21
C HIS A 313 4.20 23.55 8.41
N PRO A 314 3.77 24.03 9.60
CA PRO A 314 3.63 23.15 10.77
C PRO A 314 2.60 22.04 10.52
N LEU A 315 2.77 20.92 11.21
CA LEU A 315 1.76 19.86 11.25
C LEU A 315 0.56 20.32 12.08
N ILE A 316 -0.65 20.06 11.58
CA ILE A 316 -1.90 20.41 12.24
C ILE A 316 -2.81 19.19 12.31
N TYR A 317 -3.75 19.21 13.25
CA TYR A 317 -4.78 18.18 13.36
C TYR A 317 -6.04 18.60 12.60
N ASP A 318 -6.42 17.82 11.59
CA ASP A 318 -7.68 17.98 10.87
C ASP A 318 -8.83 17.39 11.70
N THR A 319 -9.76 18.25 12.11
CA THR A 319 -10.94 17.88 12.89
C THR A 319 -12.10 17.35 12.04
N THR A 320 -11.99 17.38 10.72
CA THR A 320 -13.03 16.94 9.78
C THR A 320 -12.93 15.44 9.52
N ILE A 321 -11.76 14.96 9.10
CA ILE A 321 -11.52 13.53 8.83
C ILE A 321 -10.82 12.87 10.03
N GLY A 322 -10.12 13.65 10.87
CA GLY A 322 -9.41 13.16 12.05
C GLY A 322 -8.03 12.62 11.68
N GLY A 323 -6.98 13.43 11.79
CA GLY A 323 -5.61 13.03 11.51
C GLY A 323 -4.63 14.19 11.48
N VAL A 324 -3.34 13.88 11.45
CA VAL A 324 -2.23 14.86 11.35
C VAL A 324 -1.88 15.08 9.89
N ILE A 325 -1.88 16.35 9.46
CA ILE A 325 -1.58 16.79 8.09
C ILE A 325 -0.61 17.98 8.10
N SER A 326 0.09 18.20 6.99
CA SER A 326 0.82 19.46 6.77
C SER A 326 -0.16 20.63 6.58
N SER A 327 0.14 21.80 7.14
CA SER A 327 -0.63 23.03 6.89
C SER A 327 -0.32 23.70 5.55
N ALA A 328 0.57 23.14 4.73
CA ALA A 328 1.06 23.74 3.50
C ALA A 328 -0.05 24.33 2.60
N ALA A 329 -1.09 23.56 2.27
CA ALA A 329 -2.17 24.05 1.40
C ALA A 329 -2.99 25.20 2.01
N HIS A 330 -3.02 25.33 3.35
CA HIS A 330 -3.70 26.43 4.03
C HIS A 330 -2.89 27.73 3.94
N VAL A 331 -1.56 27.62 3.78
CA VAL A 331 -0.63 28.74 3.66
C VAL A 331 -0.46 29.14 2.20
N THR A 332 -0.33 28.17 1.29
CA THR A 332 0.01 28.40 -0.13
C THR A 332 -1.22 28.49 -1.03
N ASN A 333 -2.38 28.03 -0.57
CA ASN A 333 -3.58 27.81 -1.40
C ASN A 333 -3.34 26.86 -2.59
N ASP A 334 -2.35 25.98 -2.48
CA ASP A 334 -2.02 24.96 -3.47
C ASP A 334 -2.27 23.55 -2.87
N PRO A 335 -3.24 22.78 -3.39
CA PRO A 335 -3.56 21.43 -2.90
C PRO A 335 -2.43 20.40 -3.03
N ILE A 336 -1.44 20.63 -3.90
CA ILE A 336 -0.30 19.73 -4.07
C ILE A 336 0.97 20.22 -3.35
N ALA A 337 0.91 21.35 -2.63
CA ALA A 337 2.01 21.80 -1.80
C ALA A 337 2.37 20.74 -0.76
N ASP A 338 3.68 20.58 -0.51
CA ASP A 338 4.22 19.53 0.35
C ASP A 338 3.66 18.14 -0.03
N PHE A 339 3.72 17.85 -1.34
CA PHE A 339 3.25 16.61 -1.98
C PHE A 339 1.76 16.29 -1.79
N GLY A 340 0.97 17.29 -1.38
CA GLY A 340 -0.46 17.14 -1.09
C GLY A 340 -0.73 16.54 0.30
N SER A 341 0.22 16.63 1.23
CA SER A 341 0.06 16.15 2.61
C SER A 341 -1.16 16.75 3.32
N SER A 342 -1.53 18.00 3.01
CA SER A 342 -2.77 18.62 3.52
C SER A 342 -4.05 17.86 3.14
N PHE A 343 -3.99 17.03 2.09
CA PHE A 343 -5.08 16.19 1.60
C PHE A 343 -4.83 14.69 1.87
N TYR A 344 -3.96 14.39 2.84
CA TYR A 344 -3.52 13.05 3.24
C TYR A 344 -2.73 12.28 2.17
N ASN A 345 -2.14 12.95 1.18
CA ASN A 345 -1.13 12.28 0.36
C ASN A 345 0.14 12.01 1.19
N ASP A 346 0.79 10.88 0.92
CA ASP A 346 2.17 10.59 1.31
C ASP A 346 2.46 10.66 2.82
N ILE A 347 1.40 10.62 3.66
CA ILE A 347 1.53 10.81 5.11
C ILE A 347 2.41 9.73 5.75
N HIS A 348 2.40 8.50 5.22
CA HIS A 348 3.25 7.40 5.67
C HIS A 348 4.71 7.61 5.23
N PHE A 349 4.95 8.07 3.99
CA PHE A 349 6.30 8.45 3.54
C PHE A 349 6.90 9.55 4.42
N HIS A 350 6.12 10.61 4.66
CA HIS A 350 6.55 11.76 5.46
C HIS A 350 6.77 11.37 6.91
N ALA A 351 5.91 10.52 7.48
CA ALA A 351 6.03 10.05 8.85
C ALA A 351 7.16 9.04 9.06
N ALA A 352 7.60 8.33 8.02
CA ALA A 352 8.60 7.26 8.14
C ALA A 352 9.87 7.72 8.85
N TYR A 353 10.35 8.92 8.51
CA TYR A 353 11.60 9.49 9.00
C TYR A 353 11.57 10.02 10.45
N PRO A 354 10.63 10.88 10.86
CA PRO A 354 10.54 11.32 12.26
C PRO A 354 10.19 10.17 13.21
N VAL A 355 9.35 9.21 12.78
CA VAL A 355 9.07 8.00 13.58
C VAL A 355 10.34 7.17 13.76
N TYR A 356 11.15 7.01 12.70
CA TYR A 356 12.44 6.34 12.76
C TYR A 356 13.40 7.03 13.75
N ALA A 357 13.56 8.35 13.63
CA ALA A 357 14.40 9.13 14.52
C ALA A 357 13.95 9.03 15.99
N GLY A 358 12.63 9.01 16.23
CA GLY A 358 12.06 8.74 17.54
C GLY A 358 12.44 7.38 18.10
N ALA A 359 12.38 6.33 17.27
CA ALA A 359 12.78 4.98 17.67
C ALA A 359 14.29 4.92 18.00
N VAL A 360 15.13 5.62 17.24
CA VAL A 360 16.56 5.76 17.53
C VAL A 360 16.77 6.46 18.88
N LEU A 361 16.12 7.60 19.14
CA LEU A 361 16.27 8.29 20.43
C LEU A 361 15.78 7.46 21.62
N LEU A 362 14.67 6.72 21.46
CA LEU A 362 14.18 5.80 22.49
C LEU A 362 15.17 4.67 22.79
N SER A 363 15.90 4.18 21.80
CA SER A 363 16.93 3.14 22.00
C SER A 363 18.08 3.58 22.93
N LEU A 364 18.24 4.89 23.14
CA LEU A 364 19.19 5.50 24.07
C LEU A 364 18.52 6.19 25.28
N ASP A 365 17.22 5.99 25.50
CA ASP A 365 16.44 6.67 26.56
C ASP A 365 16.55 8.21 26.49
N ALA A 366 16.60 8.77 25.28
CA ALA A 366 16.85 10.19 25.02
C ALA A 366 15.63 10.95 24.45
N LEU A 367 14.51 10.27 24.19
CA LEU A 367 13.32 10.90 23.63
C LEU A 367 12.52 11.62 24.73
N SER A 368 12.23 12.91 24.52
CA SER A 368 11.38 13.68 25.44
C SER A 368 9.93 13.18 25.43
N HIS A 369 9.20 13.46 26.51
CA HIS A 369 7.77 13.11 26.58
C HIS A 369 6.95 13.81 25.48
N ASP A 370 7.21 15.09 25.18
CA ASP A 370 6.48 15.85 24.15
C ASP A 370 6.67 15.23 22.76
N LEU A 371 7.92 14.94 22.38
CA LEU A 371 8.23 14.29 21.11
C LEU A 371 7.61 12.90 21.02
N LYS A 372 7.63 12.13 22.11
CA LYS A 372 6.99 10.82 22.19
C LYS A 372 5.50 10.91 21.85
N GLU A 373 4.76 11.84 22.45
CA GLU A 373 3.33 12.00 22.19
C GLU A 373 3.05 12.45 20.75
N LYS A 374 3.84 13.38 20.21
CA LYS A 374 3.73 13.81 18.80
C LYS A 374 3.96 12.66 17.83
N ILE A 375 4.98 11.82 18.08
CA ILE A 375 5.27 10.66 17.24
C ILE A 375 4.15 9.61 17.35
N LEU A 376 3.57 9.39 18.55
CA LEU A 376 2.41 8.52 18.71
C LEU A 376 1.20 9.03 17.90
N ASP A 377 0.94 10.34 17.91
CA ASP A 377 -0.11 10.94 17.09
C ASP A 377 0.17 10.77 15.58
N MET A 378 1.42 10.86 15.14
CA MET A 378 1.80 10.58 13.74
C MET A 378 1.58 9.10 13.37
N ILE A 379 2.02 8.17 14.21
CA ILE A 379 1.80 6.73 14.01
C ILE A 379 0.30 6.44 13.92
N ASN A 380 -0.50 6.98 14.83
CA ASN A 380 -1.94 6.77 14.84
C ASN A 380 -2.65 7.45 13.65
N SER A 381 -2.17 8.61 13.20
CA SER A 381 -2.68 9.27 11.99
C SER A 381 -2.59 8.37 10.76
N VAL A 382 -1.48 7.64 10.61
CA VAL A 382 -1.20 6.77 9.47
C VAL A 382 -1.77 5.36 9.66
N ASN A 383 -1.61 4.79 10.86
CA ASN A 383 -1.73 3.35 11.10
C ASN A 383 -2.28 2.99 12.50
N SER A 384 -3.26 3.76 13.00
CA SER A 384 -3.99 3.35 14.20
C SER A 384 -4.56 1.94 14.04
N THR A 385 -4.43 1.09 15.06
CA THR A 385 -4.94 -0.30 15.04
C THR A 385 -6.46 -0.41 15.20
N GLU A 386 -7.12 0.70 15.52
CA GLU A 386 -8.57 0.80 15.65
C GLU A 386 -9.04 2.21 15.34
N THR A 387 -10.33 2.34 14.98
CA THR A 387 -10.92 3.65 14.76
C THR A 387 -11.27 4.25 16.11
N THR A 388 -10.70 5.41 16.41
CA THR A 388 -10.96 6.20 17.62
C THR A 388 -11.71 7.48 17.26
N GLN A 389 -12.00 8.31 18.26
CA GLN A 389 -12.54 9.66 18.01
C GLN A 389 -11.54 10.58 17.29
N ARG A 390 -10.23 10.25 17.34
CA ARG A 390 -9.16 11.08 16.76
C ARG A 390 -8.62 10.56 15.44
N PHE A 391 -8.59 9.24 15.26
CA PHE A 391 -7.86 8.61 14.16
C PHE A 391 -8.66 7.45 13.56
N CYS A 392 -8.64 7.35 12.23
CA CYS A 392 -9.17 6.20 11.50
C CYS A 392 -8.18 5.04 11.55
N ALA A 393 -8.69 3.81 11.68
CA ALA A 393 -7.85 2.62 11.60
C ALA A 393 -7.18 2.51 10.23
N TYR A 394 -5.89 2.15 10.22
CA TYR A 394 -5.16 1.74 9.02
C TYR A 394 -5.28 2.71 7.82
N ARG A 395 -5.29 4.03 8.06
CA ARG A 395 -5.59 5.04 7.02
C ARG A 395 -4.84 4.82 5.71
N ALA A 396 -3.54 4.53 5.79
CA ALA A 396 -2.72 4.29 4.62
C ALA A 396 -2.75 2.83 4.14
N PHE A 397 -2.97 1.83 5.02
CA PHE A 397 -2.79 0.42 4.69
C PHE A 397 -4.09 -0.25 4.23
N ASP A 398 -4.07 -0.86 3.05
CA ASP A 398 -5.19 -1.67 2.55
C ASP A 398 -4.86 -3.16 2.68
N TRP A 399 -5.50 -3.81 3.67
CA TRP A 399 -5.34 -5.22 3.98
C TRP A 399 -5.80 -6.19 2.88
N TYR A 400 -6.62 -5.73 1.93
CA TYR A 400 -7.02 -6.55 0.80
C TYR A 400 -5.94 -6.55 -0.29
N VAL A 401 -5.32 -5.41 -0.59
CA VAL A 401 -4.25 -5.31 -1.60
C VAL A 401 -2.87 -5.66 -1.04
N GLY A 402 -2.71 -5.64 0.29
CA GLY A 402 -1.52 -6.07 1.01
C GLY A 402 -0.41 -5.02 1.05
N HIS A 403 -0.71 -3.76 0.75
CA HIS A 403 0.23 -2.64 0.81
C HIS A 403 -0.49 -1.31 1.10
N SER A 404 0.28 -0.24 1.28
CA SER A 404 -0.27 1.10 1.48
C SER A 404 -0.74 1.76 0.18
N TRP A 405 -1.56 2.79 0.33
CA TRP A 405 -1.85 3.78 -0.70
C TRP A 405 -1.32 5.14 -0.27
N ALA A 406 -0.57 5.78 -1.17
CA ALA A 406 0.03 7.08 -0.95
C ALA A 406 -0.94 8.21 -1.24
N ARG A 407 -1.75 8.07 -2.30
CA ARG A 407 -2.80 9.05 -2.61
C ARG A 407 -3.82 9.16 -1.48
N GLY A 408 -4.01 10.37 -0.98
CA GLY A 408 -5.07 10.80 -0.08
C GLY A 408 -6.42 10.93 -0.78
N TYR A 409 -7.26 11.88 -0.37
CA TYR A 409 -8.65 11.94 -0.87
C TYR A 409 -8.86 12.78 -2.14
N LEU A 410 -7.78 13.33 -2.74
CA LEU A 410 -7.87 14.01 -4.03
C LEU A 410 -8.32 13.03 -5.14
N PRO A 411 -9.40 13.32 -5.89
CA PRO A 411 -9.93 12.41 -6.91
C PRO A 411 -8.90 12.09 -8.01
N SER A 412 -8.92 10.85 -8.48
CA SER A 412 -8.08 10.36 -9.58
C SER A 412 -8.87 9.36 -10.42
N ALA A 413 -8.77 9.48 -11.75
CA ALA A 413 -9.41 8.55 -12.68
C ALA A 413 -8.83 7.13 -12.58
N ASP A 414 -7.57 7.01 -12.16
CA ASP A 414 -6.89 5.73 -12.00
C ASP A 414 -7.04 5.13 -10.58
N GLY A 415 -7.84 5.78 -9.72
CA GLY A 415 -8.01 5.43 -8.31
C GLY A 415 -6.82 5.86 -7.45
N LYS A 416 -6.62 5.18 -6.32
CA LYS A 416 -5.46 5.37 -5.44
C LYS A 416 -4.16 4.99 -6.13
N ASP A 417 -3.05 5.60 -5.71
CA ASP A 417 -1.71 5.29 -6.19
C ASP A 417 -0.69 5.21 -5.07
N GLU A 418 0.43 4.56 -5.36
CA GLU A 418 1.56 4.35 -4.46
C GLU A 418 2.83 4.20 -5.32
N GLU A 419 3.87 4.99 -5.05
CA GLU A 419 5.14 4.97 -5.79
C GLU A 419 6.25 4.27 -4.99
N SER A 420 6.68 4.85 -3.87
CA SER A 420 7.85 4.40 -3.12
C SER A 420 7.56 3.19 -2.22
N THR A 421 7.84 1.98 -2.73
CA THR A 421 7.67 0.72 -1.98
C THR A 421 8.48 0.68 -0.68
N THR A 422 9.68 1.26 -0.71
CA THR A 422 10.63 1.21 0.40
C THR A 422 10.35 2.28 1.44
N GLU A 423 9.86 3.48 1.09
CA GLU A 423 9.42 4.46 2.10
C GLU A 423 8.18 3.98 2.84
N ALA A 424 7.22 3.38 2.13
CA ALA A 424 6.07 2.75 2.78
C ALA A 424 6.53 1.68 3.77
N ALA A 425 7.42 0.77 3.36
CA ALA A 425 7.92 -0.26 4.27
C ALA A 425 8.73 0.34 5.43
N HIS A 426 9.50 1.40 5.18
CA HIS A 426 10.26 2.09 6.21
C HIS A 426 9.35 2.68 7.29
N PHE A 427 8.17 3.20 6.95
CA PHE A 427 7.19 3.63 7.94
C PHE A 427 6.79 2.50 8.90
N TYR A 428 6.37 1.35 8.38
CA TYR A 428 5.92 0.24 9.24
C TYR A 428 7.05 -0.35 10.07
N TYR A 429 8.26 -0.39 9.51
CA TYR A 429 9.48 -0.75 10.23
C TYR A 429 9.76 0.19 11.40
N SER A 430 9.71 1.50 11.16
CA SER A 430 9.92 2.53 12.18
C SER A 430 8.82 2.50 13.24
N ALA A 431 7.57 2.34 12.84
CA ALA A 431 6.43 2.23 13.75
C ALA A 431 6.52 0.99 14.64
N ALA A 432 6.96 -0.15 14.09
CA ALA A 432 7.18 -1.37 14.88
C ALA A 432 8.27 -1.18 15.94
N LEU A 433 9.43 -0.67 15.54
CA LEU A 433 10.56 -0.43 16.45
C LEU A 433 10.21 0.59 17.54
N PHE A 434 9.58 1.71 17.16
CA PHE A 434 9.11 2.71 18.12
C PHE A 434 8.14 2.07 19.14
N SER A 435 7.19 1.28 18.64
CA SER A 435 6.17 0.61 19.47
C SER A 435 6.77 -0.39 20.44
N ASP A 436 7.84 -1.09 20.07
CA ASP A 436 8.57 -1.99 20.98
C ASP A 436 9.16 -1.22 22.16
N TYR A 437 9.85 -0.10 21.90
CA TYR A 437 10.49 0.70 22.96
C TYR A 437 9.48 1.33 23.93
N VAL A 438 8.28 1.69 23.46
CA VAL A 438 7.23 2.26 24.33
C VAL A 438 6.29 1.22 24.94
N GLY A 439 6.50 -0.08 24.65
CA GLY A 439 5.69 -1.19 25.17
C GLY A 439 4.32 -1.38 24.49
N ALA A 440 4.11 -0.79 23.31
CA ALA A 440 2.86 -0.86 22.54
C ALA A 440 2.78 -2.13 21.67
N SER A 441 2.72 -3.31 22.30
CA SER A 441 2.83 -4.62 21.64
C SER A 441 1.85 -4.83 20.47
N LYS A 442 0.58 -4.42 20.62
CA LYS A 442 -0.43 -4.54 19.54
C LYS A 442 0.01 -3.76 18.29
N GLN A 443 0.44 -2.52 18.45
CA GLN A 443 0.91 -1.69 17.32
C GLN A 443 2.18 -2.28 16.69
N SER A 444 3.12 -2.76 17.51
CA SER A 444 4.35 -3.40 17.00
C SER A 444 4.05 -4.62 16.13
N TYR A 445 3.28 -5.58 16.67
CA TYR A 445 2.97 -6.79 15.93
C TYR A 445 2.09 -6.53 14.70
N THR A 446 1.17 -5.57 14.75
CA THR A 446 0.40 -5.17 13.57
C THR A 446 1.31 -4.60 12.47
N SER A 447 2.22 -3.69 12.81
CA SER A 447 3.18 -3.15 11.84
C SER A 447 4.11 -4.23 11.26
N ARG A 448 4.53 -5.21 12.09
CA ARG A 448 5.32 -6.37 11.62
C ARG A 448 4.53 -7.26 10.67
N LEU A 449 3.25 -7.51 10.96
CA LEU A 449 2.36 -8.26 10.06
C LEU A 449 2.20 -7.51 8.72
N GLN A 450 1.95 -6.20 8.77
CA GLN A 450 1.83 -5.36 7.57
C GLN A 450 3.11 -5.39 6.72
N LEU A 451 4.30 -5.40 7.33
CA LEU A 451 5.57 -5.60 6.60
C LEU A 451 5.61 -6.94 5.86
N SER A 452 5.20 -8.04 6.47
CA SER A 452 5.15 -9.36 5.80
C SER A 452 4.16 -9.37 4.64
N LEU A 453 2.99 -8.74 4.81
CA LEU A 453 2.01 -8.58 3.72
C LEU A 453 2.62 -7.78 2.57
N MET A 454 3.32 -6.67 2.87
CA MET A 454 4.00 -5.85 1.87
C MET A 454 5.09 -6.61 1.15
N GLN A 455 5.90 -7.40 1.86
CA GLN A 455 6.93 -8.23 1.24
C GLN A 455 6.31 -9.16 0.18
N GLU A 456 5.23 -9.87 0.51
CA GLU A 456 4.59 -10.78 -0.44
C GLU A 456 3.82 -10.06 -1.55
N SER A 457 3.09 -8.98 -1.25
CA SER A 457 2.33 -8.22 -2.24
C SER A 457 3.24 -7.47 -3.23
N THR A 458 4.36 -6.93 -2.75
CA THR A 458 5.35 -6.25 -3.61
C THR A 458 6.05 -7.24 -4.54
N LYS A 459 6.44 -8.44 -4.08
CA LYS A 459 6.96 -9.50 -4.97
C LYS A 459 5.95 -9.91 -6.04
N CYS A 460 4.66 -9.93 -5.70
CA CYS A 460 3.62 -10.30 -6.66
C CYS A 460 3.43 -9.25 -7.76
N TYR A 461 3.44 -7.95 -7.43
CA TYR A 461 2.98 -6.93 -8.40
C TYR A 461 3.93 -5.76 -8.65
N ARG A 462 5.00 -5.58 -7.88
CA ARG A 462 5.82 -4.36 -7.89
C ARG A 462 7.31 -4.59 -8.09
N LEU A 463 7.91 -5.52 -7.38
CA LEU A 463 9.34 -5.87 -7.47
C LEU A 463 9.43 -7.22 -8.18
N LEU A 464 9.54 -7.16 -9.51
CA LEU A 464 9.28 -8.29 -10.39
C LEU A 464 10.59 -8.97 -10.82
N ASP A 465 10.94 -10.04 -10.13
CA ASP A 465 12.01 -10.93 -10.58
C ASP A 465 11.58 -11.79 -11.79
N ASP A 466 12.54 -12.52 -12.37
CA ASP A 466 12.32 -13.37 -13.54
C ASP A 466 11.36 -14.55 -13.30
N SER A 467 11.16 -14.94 -12.04
CA SER A 467 10.25 -16.02 -11.64
C SER A 467 8.81 -15.54 -11.44
N ASN A 468 8.56 -14.23 -11.42
CA ASN A 468 7.21 -13.70 -11.28
C ASN A 468 6.32 -14.15 -12.45
N GLU A 469 5.23 -14.86 -12.14
CA GLU A 469 4.21 -15.30 -13.11
C GLU A 469 2.89 -14.53 -12.97
N VAL A 470 2.81 -13.65 -11.97
CA VAL A 470 1.59 -12.90 -11.63
C VAL A 470 1.34 -11.77 -12.63
N MET A 471 2.39 -11.05 -13.00
CA MET A 471 2.30 -9.92 -13.92
C MET A 471 2.56 -10.37 -15.36
N PRO A 472 1.92 -9.74 -16.37
CA PRO A 472 2.15 -10.07 -17.77
C PRO A 472 3.63 -9.97 -18.13
N PHE A 473 4.12 -10.91 -18.95
CA PHE A 473 5.55 -10.99 -19.33
C PHE A 473 6.12 -9.67 -19.85
N HIS A 474 5.37 -8.93 -20.68
CA HIS A 474 5.79 -7.64 -21.22
C HIS A 474 5.93 -6.54 -20.16
N TRP A 475 5.14 -6.60 -19.08
CA TRP A 475 5.24 -5.69 -17.94
C TRP A 475 6.36 -6.10 -16.99
N ARG A 476 6.54 -7.41 -16.76
CA ARG A 476 7.58 -7.97 -15.89
C ARG A 476 8.99 -7.51 -16.28
N GLY A 477 9.25 -7.32 -17.58
CA GLY A 477 10.54 -6.82 -18.08
C GLY A 477 10.96 -5.47 -17.49
N ASN A 478 10.01 -4.62 -17.06
CA ASN A 478 10.29 -3.33 -16.44
C ASN A 478 10.86 -3.42 -15.02
N ARG A 479 10.75 -4.59 -14.35
CA ARG A 479 11.11 -4.87 -12.94
C ARG A 479 10.31 -4.09 -11.89
N VAL A 480 10.07 -2.79 -12.09
CA VAL A 480 9.46 -1.86 -11.12
C VAL A 480 8.53 -0.85 -11.77
N GLY A 481 7.76 -0.11 -10.95
CA GLY A 481 6.93 1.00 -11.39
C GLY A 481 5.91 1.46 -10.34
N MET A 482 5.25 2.58 -10.66
CA MET A 482 4.11 3.09 -9.92
C MET A 482 2.92 2.14 -10.03
N CYS A 483 2.19 1.98 -8.93
CA CYS A 483 0.99 1.17 -8.85
C CYS A 483 -0.22 2.07 -8.65
N PHE A 484 -1.26 1.85 -9.44
CA PHE A 484 -2.57 2.47 -9.28
C PHE A 484 -3.63 1.37 -9.12
N GLU A 485 -4.83 1.71 -8.65
CA GLU A 485 -5.94 0.75 -8.62
C GLU A 485 -6.34 0.28 -10.03
N ASN A 486 -6.26 1.16 -11.03
CA ASN A 486 -6.70 0.86 -12.40
C ASN A 486 -5.58 0.69 -13.44
N LYS A 487 -4.31 0.93 -13.08
CA LYS A 487 -3.18 0.80 -14.01
C LYS A 487 -1.85 0.51 -13.30
N ARG A 488 -0.83 0.28 -14.11
CA ARG A 488 0.58 0.38 -13.70
C ARG A 488 1.34 1.27 -14.66
N ASP A 489 2.35 1.94 -14.15
CA ASP A 489 3.12 2.92 -14.93
C ASP A 489 4.62 2.82 -14.61
N HIS A 490 5.46 2.65 -15.63
CA HIS A 490 6.91 2.54 -15.48
C HIS A 490 7.50 3.93 -15.65
N GLY A 491 7.34 4.71 -14.59
CA GLY A 491 7.67 6.12 -14.53
C GLY A 491 7.73 6.58 -13.08
N THR A 492 7.95 7.88 -12.89
CA THR A 492 7.86 8.53 -11.58
C THR A 492 7.07 9.83 -11.69
N TRP A 493 6.73 10.43 -10.55
CA TRP A 493 6.13 11.76 -10.52
C TRP A 493 7.09 12.90 -10.91
N PHE A 494 8.41 12.66 -10.94
CA PHE A 494 9.41 13.73 -11.02
C PHE A 494 10.43 13.59 -12.16
N SER A 495 10.69 12.39 -12.67
CA SER A 495 11.66 12.15 -13.74
C SER A 495 11.47 10.80 -14.47
N PRO A 496 11.55 10.77 -15.81
CA PRO A 496 11.48 9.54 -16.58
C PRO A 496 12.83 8.79 -16.63
N ASN A 497 13.89 9.29 -15.99
CA ASN A 497 15.19 8.65 -16.06
C ASN A 497 15.19 7.30 -15.31
N ILE A 498 15.92 6.32 -15.83
CA ILE A 498 15.96 4.94 -15.28
C ILE A 498 16.48 4.94 -13.84
N GLU A 499 17.49 5.74 -13.50
CA GLU A 499 17.98 5.84 -12.12
C GLU A 499 16.93 6.37 -11.14
N CYS A 500 16.01 7.22 -11.61
CA CYS A 500 14.90 7.73 -10.80
C CYS A 500 13.80 6.68 -10.66
N ILE A 501 13.38 6.05 -11.77
CA ILE A 501 12.33 5.02 -11.80
C ILE A 501 12.68 3.84 -10.90
N HIS A 502 13.93 3.40 -10.91
CA HIS A 502 14.38 2.31 -10.06
C HIS A 502 14.79 2.77 -8.66
N GLY A 503 15.50 3.89 -8.57
CA GLY A 503 16.04 4.40 -7.31
C GLY A 503 14.97 4.74 -6.27
N ILE A 504 13.80 5.23 -6.68
CA ILE A 504 12.71 5.56 -5.76
C ILE A 504 12.23 4.32 -4.97
N HIS A 505 12.38 3.13 -5.53
CA HIS A 505 12.06 1.86 -4.86
C HIS A 505 13.20 1.31 -3.99
N MET A 506 14.34 2.00 -3.87
CA MET A 506 15.50 1.59 -3.08
C MET A 506 15.66 2.41 -1.79
N LEU A 507 15.18 3.65 -1.77
CA LEU A 507 15.37 4.57 -0.64
C LEU A 507 14.17 4.56 0.32
N PRO A 508 14.38 4.82 1.62
CA PRO A 508 15.66 4.88 2.30
C PRO A 508 16.27 3.49 2.48
N LEU A 509 17.60 3.42 2.37
CA LEU A 509 18.35 2.20 2.64
C LEU A 509 18.52 2.01 4.15
N SER A 510 18.15 0.83 4.63
CA SER A 510 18.17 0.46 6.06
C SER A 510 18.38 -1.05 6.23
N PRO A 511 18.47 -1.58 7.46
CA PRO A 511 18.52 -3.03 7.69
C PRO A 511 17.29 -3.79 7.16
N LEU A 512 16.17 -3.09 6.90
CA LEU A 512 14.97 -3.66 6.28
C LEU A 512 15.15 -3.95 4.77
N THR A 513 16.17 -3.39 4.11
CA THR A 513 16.30 -3.40 2.64
C THR A 513 16.19 -4.81 2.06
N SER A 514 16.95 -5.77 2.60
CA SER A 514 16.96 -7.16 2.12
C SER A 514 15.68 -7.94 2.46
N PHE A 515 14.89 -7.47 3.43
CA PHE A 515 13.58 -8.04 3.72
C PHE A 515 12.58 -7.71 2.60
N ILE A 516 12.54 -6.47 2.12
CA ILE A 516 11.62 -6.05 1.05
C ILE A 516 12.16 -6.38 -0.34
N ARG A 517 13.47 -6.19 -0.56
CA ARG A 517 14.15 -6.39 -1.84
C ARG A 517 15.05 -7.62 -1.74
N SER A 518 14.66 -8.73 -2.35
CA SER A 518 15.46 -9.96 -2.27
C SER A 518 16.82 -9.79 -2.97
N PRO A 519 17.90 -10.45 -2.48
CA PRO A 519 19.21 -10.42 -3.13
C PRO A 519 19.17 -10.80 -4.62
N GLU A 520 18.31 -11.75 -4.97
CA GLU A 520 18.10 -12.20 -6.35
C GLU A 520 17.49 -11.09 -7.21
N PHE A 521 16.44 -10.42 -6.71
CA PHE A 521 15.80 -9.30 -7.41
C PHE A 521 16.77 -8.14 -7.61
N ILE A 522 17.51 -7.76 -6.56
CA ILE A 522 18.53 -6.71 -6.62
C ILE A 522 19.58 -7.03 -7.70
N SER A 523 20.02 -8.30 -7.77
CA SER A 523 20.98 -8.74 -8.79
C SER A 523 20.42 -8.58 -10.20
N GLN A 524 19.20 -9.05 -10.43
CA GLN A 524 18.54 -9.00 -11.73
C GLN A 524 18.25 -7.56 -12.17
N GLU A 525 17.74 -6.71 -11.29
CA GLU A 525 17.48 -5.31 -11.56
C GLU A 525 18.76 -4.56 -11.93
N PHE A 526 19.83 -4.75 -11.16
CA PHE A 526 21.10 -4.08 -11.42
C PHE A 526 21.66 -4.48 -12.79
N GLU A 527 21.73 -5.78 -13.08
CA GLU A 527 22.31 -6.28 -14.33
C GLU A 527 21.46 -5.92 -15.55
N SER A 528 20.13 -5.78 -15.40
CA SER A 528 19.23 -5.49 -16.53
C SER A 528 19.04 -4.00 -16.84
N HIS A 529 19.01 -3.11 -15.83
CA HIS A 529 18.64 -1.70 -16.02
C HIS A 529 19.69 -0.70 -15.53
N LEU A 530 20.43 -1.02 -14.46
CA LEU A 530 21.28 -0.04 -13.78
C LEU A 530 22.74 -0.08 -14.22
N ARG A 531 23.29 -1.28 -14.52
CA ARG A 531 24.69 -1.44 -14.92
C ARG A 531 25.05 -0.59 -16.13
N SER A 532 24.17 -0.50 -17.13
CA SER A 532 24.44 0.22 -18.38
C SER A 532 24.40 1.74 -18.26
N ILE A 533 23.75 2.27 -17.22
CA ILE A 533 23.61 3.71 -16.99
C ILE A 533 24.57 4.25 -15.92
N PHE A 534 25.29 3.36 -15.23
CA PHE A 534 26.21 3.74 -14.15
C PHE A 534 27.59 4.17 -14.70
N PRO A 535 28.22 5.24 -14.17
CA PRO A 535 27.69 6.17 -13.18
C PRO A 535 26.69 7.15 -13.81
N THR A 536 25.65 7.49 -13.05
CA THR A 536 24.62 8.44 -13.46
C THR A 536 25.10 9.88 -13.29
N ASN A 537 26.11 10.12 -12.45
CA ASN A 537 26.60 11.44 -12.04
C ASN A 537 25.50 12.28 -11.37
N THR A 538 24.60 11.62 -10.64
CA THR A 538 23.51 12.22 -9.87
C THR A 538 23.53 11.69 -8.43
N GLY A 539 22.68 12.24 -7.55
CA GLY A 539 22.54 11.75 -6.17
C GLY A 539 22.07 10.28 -6.03
N TRP A 540 21.77 9.61 -7.13
CA TRP A 540 21.31 8.23 -7.18
C TRP A 540 22.44 7.19 -7.14
N ASP A 541 23.68 7.57 -7.50
CA ASP A 541 24.80 6.64 -7.63
C ASP A 541 25.07 5.87 -6.32
N ALA A 542 25.08 6.58 -5.18
CA ALA A 542 25.30 5.97 -3.88
C ALA A 542 24.14 5.04 -3.46
N ILE A 543 22.90 5.39 -3.79
CA ILE A 543 21.73 4.54 -3.52
C ILE A 543 21.84 3.24 -4.33
N ILE A 544 22.13 3.35 -5.63
CA ILE A 544 22.22 2.21 -6.55
C ILE A 544 23.30 1.24 -6.08
N LEU A 545 24.51 1.73 -5.79
CA LEU A 545 25.62 0.85 -5.39
C LEU A 545 25.44 0.27 -3.99
N THR A 546 24.90 1.04 -3.05
CA THR A 546 24.63 0.53 -1.70
C THR A 546 23.53 -0.52 -1.73
N ASN A 547 22.46 -0.33 -2.53
CA ASN A 547 21.45 -1.35 -2.79
C ASN A 547 22.08 -2.60 -3.42
N TRP A 548 22.96 -2.44 -4.42
CA TRP A 548 23.64 -3.56 -5.07
C TRP A 548 24.53 -4.37 -4.11
N ALA A 549 25.05 -3.77 -3.04
CA ALA A 549 25.79 -4.50 -2.00
C ALA A 549 24.93 -5.52 -1.23
N PHE A 550 23.60 -5.42 -1.26
CA PHE A 550 22.68 -6.44 -0.70
C PHE A 550 22.39 -7.60 -1.67
N SER A 551 22.99 -7.59 -2.87
CA SER A 551 22.82 -8.66 -3.86
C SER A 551 23.58 -9.94 -3.51
N ASP A 552 23.33 -11.01 -4.27
CA ASP A 552 24.12 -12.25 -4.14
C ASP A 552 25.55 -12.13 -4.68
N ASN A 553 25.87 -11.03 -5.37
CA ASN A 553 27.18 -10.81 -5.93
C ASN A 553 28.15 -10.27 -4.87
N GLN A 554 28.98 -11.15 -4.31
CA GLN A 554 30.00 -10.76 -3.32
C GLN A 554 31.00 -9.70 -3.82
N ARG A 555 31.18 -9.54 -5.14
CA ARG A 555 32.01 -8.45 -5.68
C ARG A 555 31.33 -7.08 -5.56
N ALA A 556 30.00 -7.05 -5.52
CA ALA A 556 29.23 -5.83 -5.35
C ALA A 556 29.57 -5.14 -4.04
N VAL A 557 29.68 -5.91 -2.95
CA VAL A 557 30.03 -5.40 -1.62
C VAL A 557 31.37 -4.68 -1.63
N LYS A 558 32.42 -5.35 -2.13
CA LYS A 558 33.77 -4.76 -2.21
C LYS A 558 33.80 -3.52 -3.10
N TYR A 559 33.15 -3.59 -4.26
CA TYR A 559 33.09 -2.46 -5.20
C TYR A 559 32.36 -1.26 -4.59
N ALA A 560 31.19 -1.48 -3.99
CA ALA A 560 30.41 -0.44 -3.33
C ALA A 560 31.21 0.21 -2.20
N LYS A 561 31.87 -0.58 -1.35
CA LYS A 561 32.74 -0.07 -0.29
C LYS A 561 33.82 0.88 -0.84
N GLU A 562 34.64 0.40 -1.77
CA GLU A 562 35.77 1.16 -2.36
C GLU A 562 35.29 2.43 -3.10
N TRP A 563 34.15 2.33 -3.79
CA TRP A 563 33.56 3.47 -4.48
C TRP A 563 33.03 4.52 -3.50
N ILE A 564 32.31 4.12 -2.44
CA ILE A 564 31.74 5.02 -1.43
C ILE A 564 32.83 5.82 -0.71
N GLU A 565 34.00 5.23 -0.48
CA GLU A 565 35.13 5.90 0.17
C GLU A 565 35.67 7.10 -0.63
N THR A 566 35.50 7.10 -1.95
CA THR A 566 36.13 8.09 -2.85
C THR A 566 35.15 8.91 -3.68
N ALA A 567 33.86 8.53 -3.72
CA ALA A 567 32.82 9.22 -4.48
C ALA A 567 32.70 10.71 -4.10
N PRO A 568 32.30 11.61 -5.00
CA PRO A 568 32.01 13.00 -4.64
C PRO A 568 30.69 13.11 -3.84
N ASP A 569 30.55 14.13 -3.01
CA ASP A 569 29.33 14.32 -2.18
C ASP A 569 28.05 14.49 -3.02
N SER A 570 28.17 14.99 -4.26
CA SER A 570 27.06 15.12 -5.21
C SER A 570 26.45 13.78 -5.66
N SER A 571 27.15 12.66 -5.42
CA SER A 571 26.68 11.31 -5.74
C SER A 571 25.78 10.71 -4.65
N PHE A 572 25.55 11.44 -3.55
CA PHE A 572 24.71 11.00 -2.43
C PHE A 572 23.39 11.77 -2.41
N ASP A 573 22.28 11.03 -2.27
CA ASP A 573 20.99 11.59 -1.93
C ASP A 573 21.08 12.36 -0.59
N PRO A 574 20.37 13.49 -0.43
CA PRO A 574 20.41 14.25 0.81
C PRO A 574 20.09 13.45 2.08
N GLY A 575 19.24 12.41 1.98
CA GLY A 575 18.89 11.51 3.09
C GLY A 575 19.87 10.35 3.34
N LEU A 576 20.89 10.16 2.50
CA LEU A 576 21.89 9.10 2.64
C LEU A 576 23.27 9.69 2.95
N SER A 577 23.80 9.43 4.15
CA SER A 577 25.19 9.80 4.47
C SER A 577 26.19 8.79 3.91
N ARG A 578 27.40 9.27 3.61
CA ARG A 578 28.52 8.40 3.19
C ARG A 578 28.84 7.32 4.22
N SER A 579 28.84 7.70 5.51
CA SER A 579 29.10 6.78 6.61
C SER A 579 28.04 5.69 6.72
N TRP A 580 26.76 6.02 6.51
CA TRP A 580 25.68 5.03 6.54
C TRP A 580 25.70 4.12 5.33
N ALA A 581 25.86 4.67 4.13
CA ALA A 581 26.02 3.90 2.90
C ALA A 581 27.17 2.88 3.03
N TRP A 582 28.32 3.34 3.54
CA TRP A 582 29.49 2.51 3.77
C TRP A 582 29.20 1.40 4.77
N LEU A 583 28.58 1.71 5.93
CA LEU A 583 28.25 0.73 6.96
C LEU A 583 27.30 -0.35 6.42
N LEU A 584 26.26 0.04 5.68
CA LEU A 584 25.34 -0.91 5.05
C LEU A 584 26.08 -1.80 4.04
N ALA A 585 26.95 -1.25 3.20
CA ALA A 585 27.72 -2.05 2.26
C ALA A 585 28.59 -3.09 2.97
N VAL A 586 29.41 -2.68 3.95
CA VAL A 586 30.34 -3.61 4.64
C VAL A 586 29.64 -4.64 5.52
N SER A 587 28.43 -4.34 6.01
CA SER A 587 27.64 -5.30 6.78
C SER A 587 27.16 -6.53 5.98
N ASN A 588 27.27 -6.47 4.66
CA ASN A 588 26.93 -7.58 3.76
C ASN A 588 28.15 -8.42 3.33
N ILE A 589 29.35 -8.16 3.89
CA ILE A 589 30.52 -9.03 3.67
C ILE A 589 30.24 -10.38 4.36
N LYS A 590 30.12 -11.45 3.56
CA LYS A 590 29.96 -12.82 4.07
C LYS A 590 31.30 -13.47 4.41
#